data_AF-A0A9E6ELX5-F1
#
_entry.id   AF-A0A9E6ELX5-F1
#
_cell.length_a   1.000
_cell.length_b   1.000
_cell.length_c   1.000
_cell.angle_alpha   90.00
_cell.angle_beta   90.00
_cell.angle_gamma   90.00
#
_symmetry.space_group_name_H-M   'P 1'
#
loop_
_entity.id
_entity.type
_entity.pdbx_description
1 polymer ?
#
loop_
_entity_poly.entity_id
_entity_poly.type
_entity_poly.pdbx_seq_one_letter_code
_entity_poly.pdbx_strand_id
1 'polypeptide(L)'
;MGLSVREFVAPLEPSGSLDARRSLAAEEDPMALGARLHARVQKRLVQEDARTRPEVAVQAELAHEGFEVLVRGRVDVLVGSSPPVVEEIKTSFRPGAVLDDLDAEHPFALQARMYAWILWRDAGEVPLCRIRVISLLDESETLVELPFDPGSFSAWVETRLRDLHAAWDRAQARRAERKELAGSLAFPFPDPRPGQARLVELVASTLASGRRMLLQAPTGLGKTAAVLFPALARALADDLRVFYCTPRNSQHEVAEDCVRRIRARGHPVRSVTIKAKEKVCPQAEVDCRPEVCPRADLYFDRLKASGAVDALMAAGCADAAAVKATADEHLLCPFELSLDAARSADVVIGDYNYAFAPNSTLVRFFGTPEESARNIVLVDEAHNLPVRAADWFSPALETAFLEELRKRRMVPRDRALRTRLTAQIRRCVALLQALEGGHRVVELDPQPFLGEEFRITRLVAETAARGVELKPAHPLVELQRTWGAFCAVLRILAAPHIVTWIPPGRLQITCADASAHLRERMAGLHSAVLFSATLKPFLYHRRLAGLDGLEVVEAEVPSPFPPANRKVLVVPQISTLYRLRDREMPRIAHFLRRVLPLRPGNYFVFFPSFEMLEKTLP
;
A
#
# COMPACT_ATOMS: atom_id res chain seq x y z
N MET A 1 24.77 14.82 -5.09
CA MET A 1 23.35 14.41 -4.88
C MET A 1 22.52 15.65 -4.57
N GLY A 2 21.30 15.79 -5.10
CA GLY A 2 20.40 16.91 -4.75
C GLY A 2 19.34 16.46 -3.76
N LEU A 3 19.18 17.18 -2.65
CA LEU A 3 18.14 16.93 -1.64
C LEU A 3 17.39 18.22 -1.33
N SER A 4 16.09 18.11 -1.06
CA SER A 4 15.36 19.19 -0.40
C SER A 4 15.78 19.29 1.07
N VAL A 5 15.59 20.46 1.70
CA VAL A 5 15.83 20.62 3.15
C VAL A 5 14.99 19.61 3.95
N ARG A 6 13.74 19.36 3.52
CA ARG A 6 12.86 18.37 4.15
C ARG A 6 13.43 16.95 4.06
N GLU A 7 13.99 16.56 2.93
CA GLU A 7 14.63 15.24 2.77
C GLU A 7 15.96 15.15 3.55
N PHE A 8 16.75 16.22 3.56
CA PHE A 8 18.02 16.26 4.27
C PHE A 8 17.83 16.08 5.78
N VAL A 9 16.82 16.75 6.37
CA VAL A 9 16.54 16.69 7.81
C VAL A 9 15.63 15.55 8.24
N ALA A 10 15.04 14.81 7.29
CA ALA A 10 14.22 13.65 7.61
C ALA A 10 15.08 12.55 8.27
N PRO A 11 14.62 11.87 9.31
CA PRO A 11 15.38 10.78 9.92
C PRO A 11 15.70 9.69 8.88
N LEU A 12 16.91 9.12 8.91
CA LEU A 12 17.31 8.04 8.00
C LEU A 12 16.55 6.75 8.30
N GLU A 13 16.36 6.50 9.60
CA GLU A 13 15.58 5.40 10.13
C GLU A 13 14.51 5.98 11.06
N PRO A 14 13.26 5.48 11.02
CA PRO A 14 12.25 5.89 11.99
C PRO A 14 12.70 5.56 13.43
N SER A 15 12.17 6.29 14.41
CA SER A 15 12.40 6.08 15.84
C SER A 15 11.08 6.09 16.62
N GLY A 16 11.10 5.59 17.86
CA GLY A 16 9.92 5.55 18.72
C GLY A 16 8.94 4.41 18.41
N SER A 17 7.65 4.67 18.67
CA SER A 17 6.58 3.68 18.62
C SER A 17 5.85 3.65 17.26
N LEU A 18 5.29 2.50 16.91
CA LEU A 18 4.27 2.41 15.86
C LEU A 18 2.99 3.08 16.34
N ASP A 19 2.46 4.01 15.56
CA ASP A 19 1.17 4.61 15.87
C ASP A 19 0.30 4.70 14.61
N ALA A 20 -0.71 3.83 14.55
CA ALA A 20 -1.69 3.83 13.45
C ALA A 20 -2.45 5.17 13.33
N ARG A 21 -2.51 5.98 14.40
CA ARG A 21 -3.06 7.35 14.37
C ARG A 21 -2.20 8.29 13.53
N ARG A 22 -0.90 8.04 13.41
CA ARG A 22 0.04 8.80 12.56
C ARG A 22 -0.07 8.37 11.09
N SER A 23 -0.33 7.09 10.79
CA SER A 23 -0.58 6.62 9.41
C SER A 23 -1.87 7.19 8.82
N LEU A 24 -2.92 7.36 9.63
CA LEU A 24 -4.14 8.11 9.26
C LEU A 24 -3.90 9.61 9.00
N ALA A 25 -2.73 10.14 9.40
CA ALA A 25 -2.35 11.54 9.18
C ALA A 25 -1.62 11.76 7.84
N ALA A 26 -1.23 10.69 7.14
CA ALA A 26 -0.40 10.77 5.94
C ALA A 26 -1.20 10.63 4.62
N GLU A 27 -2.50 10.37 4.66
CA GLU A 27 -3.33 10.22 3.45
C GLU A 27 -4.51 11.18 3.44
N GLU A 28 -4.35 12.16 2.55
CA GLU A 28 -5.34 12.79 1.66
C GLU A 28 -6.46 13.71 2.20
N ASP A 29 -6.49 14.88 1.54
CA ASP A 29 -7.47 15.99 1.58
C ASP A 29 -7.47 17.04 2.72
N PRO A 30 -6.37 17.25 3.48
CA PRO A 30 -6.06 18.51 4.16
C PRO A 30 -5.13 19.42 3.34
N MET A 31 -4.50 18.94 2.27
CA MET A 31 -3.46 19.69 1.56
C MET A 31 -3.98 20.97 0.90
N ALA A 32 -5.18 20.94 0.32
CA ALA A 32 -5.77 22.14 -0.29
C ALA A 32 -6.18 23.18 0.76
N LEU A 33 -6.74 22.74 1.89
CA LEU A 33 -7.11 23.62 3.01
C LEU A 33 -5.86 24.18 3.70
N GLY A 34 -4.90 23.30 4.00
CA GLY A 34 -3.60 23.64 4.57
C GLY A 34 -2.84 24.65 3.70
N ALA A 35 -2.75 24.40 2.38
CA ALA A 35 -2.13 25.34 1.44
C ALA A 35 -2.89 26.67 1.35
N ARG A 36 -4.24 26.67 1.38
CA ARG A 36 -5.05 27.89 1.40
C ARG A 36 -4.83 28.70 2.67
N LEU A 37 -4.82 28.06 3.84
CA LEU A 37 -4.53 28.72 5.11
C LEU A 37 -3.10 29.22 5.17
N HIS A 38 -2.15 28.41 4.68
CA HIS A 38 -0.75 28.78 4.61
C HIS A 38 -0.55 30.05 3.77
N ALA A 39 -1.12 30.08 2.55
CA ALA A 39 -1.10 31.26 1.69
C ALA A 39 -1.85 32.46 2.29
N ARG A 40 -2.94 32.23 3.05
CA ARG A 40 -3.68 33.30 3.75
C ARG A 40 -2.82 33.93 4.85
N VAL A 41 -2.16 33.12 5.66
CA VAL A 41 -1.29 33.59 6.75
C VAL A 41 -0.06 34.30 6.19
N GLN A 42 0.60 33.76 5.17
CA GLN A 42 1.71 34.44 4.49
C GLN A 42 1.28 35.83 3.99
N LYS A 43 0.12 35.95 3.33
CA LYS A 43 -0.43 37.25 2.89
C LYS A 43 -0.70 38.20 4.05
N ARG A 44 -1.28 37.70 5.15
CA ARG A 44 -1.54 38.50 6.35
C ARG A 44 -0.24 39.05 6.96
N LEU A 45 0.77 38.20 7.12
CA LEU A 45 2.06 38.58 7.70
C LEU A 45 2.80 39.63 6.84
N VAL A 46 2.68 39.56 5.51
CA VAL A 46 3.22 40.58 4.59
C VAL A 46 2.50 41.93 4.74
N GLN A 47 1.19 41.93 5.04
CA GLN A 47 0.43 43.15 5.29
C GLN A 47 0.75 43.75 6.66
N GLU A 48 1.07 42.92 7.65
CA GLU A 48 1.42 43.33 9.02
C GLU A 48 2.85 43.91 9.10
N ASP A 49 3.81 43.36 8.35
CA ASP A 49 5.19 43.88 8.28
C ASP A 49 5.72 43.84 6.84
N ALA A 50 5.96 45.02 6.27
CA ALA A 50 6.45 45.19 4.91
C ALA A 50 7.86 44.60 4.66
N ARG A 51 8.62 44.27 5.72
CA ARG A 51 9.92 43.58 5.64
C ARG A 51 9.77 42.06 5.52
N THR A 52 8.56 41.54 5.61
CA THR A 52 8.26 40.12 5.48
C THR A 52 8.31 39.67 4.03
N ARG A 53 9.08 38.62 3.76
CA ARG A 53 9.19 37.98 2.45
C ARG A 53 8.73 36.52 2.57
N PRO A 54 7.64 36.12 1.90
CA PRO A 54 7.24 34.72 1.87
C PRO A 54 8.09 33.94 0.86
N GLU A 55 8.14 32.62 1.02
CA GLU A 55 8.60 31.70 -0.04
C GLU A 55 10.05 31.95 -0.51
N VAL A 56 10.97 32.24 0.41
CA VAL A 56 12.37 32.61 0.08
C VAL A 56 13.20 31.37 -0.21
N ALA A 57 13.74 31.25 -1.43
CA ALA A 57 14.60 30.14 -1.82
C ALA A 57 15.97 30.21 -1.13
N VAL A 58 16.44 29.06 -0.63
CA VAL A 58 17.75 28.91 0.03
C VAL A 58 18.43 27.64 -0.48
N GLN A 59 19.77 27.65 -0.51
CA GLN A 59 20.54 26.47 -0.89
C GLN A 59 21.90 26.40 -0.19
N ALA A 60 22.38 25.18 0.02
CA ALA A 60 23.71 24.92 0.54
C ALA A 60 24.37 23.75 -0.16
N GLU A 61 25.59 23.98 -0.64
CA GLU A 61 26.52 22.94 -1.07
C GLU A 61 27.29 22.44 0.15
N LEU A 62 27.22 21.13 0.39
CA LEU A 62 27.85 20.44 1.50
C LEU A 62 28.74 19.31 0.95
N ALA A 63 29.90 19.10 1.55
CA ALA A 63 30.83 18.05 1.14
C ALA A 63 31.44 17.35 2.36
N HIS A 64 31.56 16.02 2.29
CA HIS A 64 32.25 15.21 3.27
C HIS A 64 33.00 14.08 2.57
N GLU A 65 34.33 14.06 2.66
CA GLU A 65 35.16 13.00 2.06
C GLU A 65 34.86 12.73 0.57
N GLY A 66 34.58 13.78 -0.22
CA GLY A 66 34.22 13.67 -1.64
C GLY A 66 32.74 13.33 -1.91
N PHE A 67 31.93 13.10 -0.88
CA PHE A 67 30.48 13.00 -0.97
C PHE A 67 29.83 14.38 -0.97
N GLU A 68 29.38 14.82 -2.15
CA GLU A 68 28.79 16.13 -2.36
C GLU A 68 27.25 16.08 -2.35
N VAL A 69 26.65 16.96 -1.53
CA VAL A 69 25.21 17.11 -1.38
C VAL A 69 24.82 18.56 -1.56
N LEU A 70 23.94 18.81 -2.52
CA LEU A 70 23.29 20.09 -2.71
C LEU A 70 21.93 20.06 -2.02
N VAL A 71 21.80 20.81 -0.92
CA VAL A 71 20.56 20.95 -0.17
C VAL A 71 19.82 22.20 -0.63
N ARG A 72 18.54 22.09 -1.00
CA ARG A 72 17.71 23.21 -1.46
C ARG A 72 16.40 23.27 -0.70
N GLY A 73 15.90 24.46 -0.45
CA GLY A 73 14.60 24.58 0.18
C GLY A 73 14.02 25.97 0.04
N ARG A 74 12.91 26.17 0.74
CA ARG A 74 12.17 27.41 0.67
C ARG A 74 11.63 27.75 2.05
N VAL A 75 12.06 28.89 2.55
CA VAL A 75 11.61 29.43 3.83
C VAL A 75 10.19 29.95 3.64
N ASP A 76 9.24 29.48 4.45
CA ASP A 76 7.85 29.90 4.34
C ASP A 76 7.70 31.41 4.57
N VAL A 77 8.36 31.94 5.59
CA VAL A 77 8.35 33.36 5.95
C VAL A 77 9.72 33.81 6.46
N LEU A 78 10.28 34.85 5.86
CA LEU A 78 11.51 35.52 6.29
C LEU A 78 11.23 37.00 6.59
N VAL A 79 11.39 37.42 7.84
CA VAL A 79 11.24 38.84 8.24
C VAL A 79 12.61 39.51 8.23
N GLY A 80 12.75 40.57 7.43
CA GLY A 80 13.97 41.39 7.33
C GLY A 80 14.18 42.33 8.52
N SER A 81 14.29 41.79 9.73
CA SER A 81 14.75 42.50 10.94
C SER A 81 16.24 42.23 11.21
N SER A 82 16.80 42.88 12.24
CA SER A 82 18.13 42.55 12.78
C SER A 82 17.98 42.19 14.26
N PRO A 83 18.14 40.90 14.65
CA PRO A 83 18.40 39.74 13.78
C PRO A 83 17.21 39.38 12.86
N PRO A 84 17.45 38.74 11.70
CA PRO A 84 16.38 38.27 10.81
C PRO A 84 15.57 37.15 11.48
N VAL A 85 14.30 37.01 11.10
CA VAL A 85 13.44 35.94 11.65
C VAL A 85 13.04 34.96 10.56
N VAL A 86 13.36 33.69 10.79
CA VAL A 86 12.96 32.54 9.98
C VAL A 86 11.74 31.91 10.63
N GLU A 87 10.65 31.84 9.88
CA GLU A 87 9.40 31.23 10.33
C GLU A 87 8.94 30.15 9.35
N GLU A 88 8.72 28.95 9.88
CA GLU A 88 8.14 27.81 9.18
C GLU A 88 6.68 27.61 9.62
N ILE A 89 5.76 27.33 8.69
CA ILE A 89 4.34 27.20 8.97
C ILE A 89 3.89 25.75 8.79
N LYS A 90 3.23 25.19 9.80
CA LYS A 90 2.64 23.84 9.78
C LYS A 90 1.15 23.90 10.05
N THR A 91 0.36 23.15 9.29
CA THR A 91 -1.09 23.04 9.50
C THR A 91 -1.45 21.63 9.96
N SER A 92 -2.33 21.51 10.96
CA SER A 92 -2.70 20.20 11.53
C SER A 92 -4.12 20.20 12.10
N PHE A 93 -4.83 19.09 11.98
CA PHE A 93 -6.08 18.85 12.73
C PHE A 93 -5.83 18.53 14.21
N ARG A 94 -4.57 18.30 14.60
CA ARG A 94 -4.15 18.00 15.97
C ARG A 94 -2.92 18.85 16.33
N PRO A 95 -3.05 20.18 16.42
CA PRO A 95 -1.91 21.07 16.71
C PRO A 95 -1.23 20.73 18.04
N GLY A 96 -1.99 20.36 19.08
CA GLY A 96 -1.43 19.94 20.38
C GLY A 96 -0.44 18.78 20.25
N ALA A 97 -0.77 17.73 19.49
CA ALA A 97 0.15 16.61 19.29
C ALA A 97 1.43 17.01 18.54
N VAL A 98 1.33 17.95 17.59
CA VAL A 98 2.52 18.49 16.91
C VAL A 98 3.40 19.25 17.89
N LEU A 99 2.78 20.05 18.78
CA LEU A 99 3.48 20.86 19.78
C LEU A 99 4.12 20.02 20.89
N ASP A 100 3.41 18.99 21.37
CA ASP A 100 3.89 18.06 22.41
C ASP A 100 5.11 17.26 21.93
N ASP A 101 5.14 16.90 20.64
CA ASP A 101 6.25 16.17 20.00
C ASP A 101 7.36 17.10 19.47
N LEU A 102 7.20 18.44 19.55
CA LEU A 102 8.13 19.41 18.95
C LEU A 102 9.39 19.62 19.81
N ASP A 103 10.26 18.61 19.81
CA ASP A 103 11.58 18.67 20.44
C ASP A 103 12.67 19.18 19.49
N ALA A 104 13.93 19.11 19.93
CA ALA A 104 15.08 19.58 19.16
C ALA A 104 15.38 18.70 17.91
N GLU A 105 15.01 17.43 17.92
CA GLU A 105 15.27 16.47 16.84
C GLU A 105 14.03 16.31 15.93
N HIS A 106 12.90 16.92 16.28
CA HIS A 106 11.69 16.86 15.49
C HIS A 106 11.94 17.40 14.06
N PRO A 107 11.52 16.71 12.99
CA PRO A 107 11.83 17.09 11.61
C PRO A 107 11.44 18.52 11.25
N PHE A 108 10.33 19.03 11.81
CA PHE A 108 9.92 20.43 11.59
C PHE A 108 10.89 21.43 12.24
N ALA A 109 11.39 21.13 13.44
CA ALA A 109 12.37 21.98 14.13
C ALA A 109 13.70 21.98 13.40
N LEU A 110 14.18 20.81 12.99
CA LEU A 110 15.38 20.67 12.17
C LEU A 110 15.25 21.38 10.81
N GLN A 111 14.08 21.32 10.17
CA GLN A 111 13.81 22.04 8.93
C GLN A 111 13.95 23.56 9.10
N ALA A 112 13.33 24.14 10.12
CA ALA A 112 13.42 25.57 10.42
C ALA A 112 14.86 25.99 10.76
N ARG A 113 15.57 25.19 11.56
CA ARG A 113 16.98 25.44 11.91
C ARG A 113 17.91 25.31 10.71
N MET A 114 17.65 24.38 9.79
CA MET A 114 18.42 24.25 8.56
C MET A 114 18.29 25.51 7.70
N TYR A 115 17.09 26.08 7.59
CA TYR A 115 16.90 27.37 6.92
C TYR A 115 17.68 28.50 7.57
N ALA A 116 17.62 28.61 8.91
CA ALA A 116 18.41 29.61 9.62
C ALA A 116 19.92 29.39 9.50
N TRP A 117 20.38 28.14 9.48
CA TRP A 117 21.78 27.80 9.27
C TRP A 117 22.28 28.20 7.88
N ILE A 118 21.50 27.95 6.83
CA ILE A 118 21.85 28.39 5.47
C ILE A 118 21.96 29.92 5.43
N LEU A 119 20.96 30.63 5.99
CA LEU A 119 20.95 32.10 6.01
C LEU A 119 22.10 32.68 6.85
N TRP A 120 22.38 32.10 8.02
CA TRP A 120 23.51 32.48 8.86
C TRP A 120 24.84 32.30 8.12
N ARG A 121 25.02 31.17 7.44
CA ARG A 121 26.26 30.89 6.70
C ARG A 121 26.49 31.90 5.57
N ASP A 122 25.41 32.34 4.92
CA ASP A 122 25.50 33.25 3.77
C ASP A 122 25.62 34.74 4.20
N ALA A 123 25.01 35.15 5.33
CA ALA A 123 24.95 36.54 5.77
C ALA A 123 25.77 36.87 7.04
N GLY A 124 26.19 35.88 7.82
CA GLY A 124 26.95 36.02 9.07
C GLY A 124 26.14 36.43 10.31
N GLU A 125 24.90 36.87 10.14
CA GLU A 125 23.99 37.24 11.24
C GLU A 125 23.13 36.05 11.68
N VAL A 126 23.01 35.80 13.00
CA VAL A 126 22.26 34.64 13.53
C VAL A 126 20.75 34.92 13.51
N PRO A 127 19.95 34.17 12.72
CA PRO A 127 18.50 34.39 12.68
C PRO A 127 17.79 33.84 13.90
N LEU A 128 16.68 34.47 14.29
CA LEU A 128 15.70 33.86 15.21
C LEU A 128 14.88 32.83 14.45
N CYS A 129 14.69 31.64 15.03
CA CYS A 129 13.90 30.57 14.45
C CYS A 129 12.56 30.44 15.15
N ARG A 130 11.48 30.27 14.39
CA ARG A 130 10.16 29.94 14.95
C ARG A 130 9.35 29.03 14.05
N ILE A 131 8.45 28.28 14.66
CA ILE A 131 7.42 27.50 13.96
C ILE A 131 6.05 28.06 14.33
N ARG A 132 5.22 28.29 13.32
CA ARG A 132 3.79 28.56 13.50
C ARG A 132 2.98 27.30 13.21
N VAL A 133 2.31 26.77 14.21
CA VAL A 133 1.36 25.66 14.07
C VAL A 133 -0.06 26.22 14.00
N ILE A 134 -0.76 25.92 12.91
CA ILE A 134 -2.13 26.37 12.64
C ILE A 134 -3.08 25.18 12.75
N SER A 135 -4.11 25.34 13.56
CA SER A 135 -5.20 24.39 13.71
C SER A 135 -6.13 24.42 12.50
N LEU A 136 -6.32 23.27 11.85
CA LEU A 136 -7.32 23.11 10.78
C LEU A 136 -8.77 23.06 11.32
N LEU A 137 -8.96 23.02 12.65
CA LEU A 137 -10.27 22.90 13.29
C LEU A 137 -10.94 24.27 13.52
N ASP A 138 -10.15 25.25 13.95
CA ASP A 138 -10.60 26.55 14.42
C ASP A 138 -9.69 27.71 13.97
N GLU A 139 -8.72 27.44 13.10
CA GLU A 139 -7.72 28.41 12.61
C GLU A 139 -6.90 29.06 13.73
N SER A 140 -6.89 28.48 14.94
CA SER A 140 -6.02 28.95 16.03
C SER A 140 -4.55 28.76 15.66
N GLU A 141 -3.72 29.73 16.04
CA GLU A 141 -2.30 29.77 15.71
C GLU A 141 -1.47 29.73 16.99
N THR A 142 -0.49 28.84 17.04
CA THR A 142 0.50 28.79 18.11
C THR A 142 1.88 29.04 17.52
N LEU A 143 2.61 30.01 18.07
CA LEU A 143 3.97 30.33 17.67
C LEU A 143 4.93 29.75 18.71
N VAL A 144 5.91 28.98 18.25
CA VAL A 144 6.94 28.38 19.08
C VAL A 144 8.30 28.90 18.64
N GLU A 145 9.02 29.54 19.54
CA GLU A 145 10.41 29.92 19.31
C GLU A 145 11.30 28.68 19.44
N LEU A 146 12.22 28.52 18.48
CA LEU A 146 13.17 27.43 18.48
C LEU A 146 14.55 27.98 18.81
N PRO A 147 15.22 27.48 19.86
CA PRO A 147 16.62 27.78 20.09
C PRO A 147 17.44 27.38 18.87
N PHE A 148 18.29 28.28 18.40
CA PHE A 148 19.20 28.06 17.29
C PHE A 148 20.58 28.59 17.66
N ASP A 149 21.55 27.68 17.69
CA ASP A 149 22.96 28.00 17.86
C ASP A 149 23.71 27.48 16.62
N PRO A 150 24.35 28.36 15.83
CA PRO A 150 25.01 27.94 14.59
C PRO A 150 26.13 26.92 14.79
N GLY A 151 26.86 26.98 15.92
CA GLY A 151 27.96 26.07 16.20
C GLY A 151 27.51 24.63 16.37
N SER A 152 26.57 24.40 17.30
CA SER A 152 25.97 23.09 17.55
C SER A 152 25.23 22.56 16.34
N PHE A 153 24.49 23.41 15.60
CA PHE A 153 23.78 22.97 14.41
C PHE A 153 24.74 22.62 13.25
N SER A 154 25.88 23.29 13.12
CA SER A 154 26.93 22.90 12.16
C SER A 154 27.45 21.49 12.44
N ALA A 155 27.70 21.16 13.72
CA ALA A 155 28.10 19.80 14.12
C ALA A 155 27.01 18.75 13.83
N TRP A 156 25.73 19.13 13.97
CA TRP A 156 24.60 18.28 13.58
C TRP A 156 24.59 18.05 12.05
N VAL A 157 24.78 19.09 11.23
CA VAL A 157 24.85 18.99 9.76
C VAL A 157 26.00 18.09 9.32
N GLU A 158 27.17 18.22 9.93
CA GLU A 158 28.34 17.36 9.65
C GLU A 158 28.06 15.89 9.99
N THR A 159 27.46 15.63 11.16
CA THR A 159 27.08 14.27 11.57
C THR A 159 26.05 13.68 10.61
N ARG A 160 25.04 14.48 10.24
CA ARG A 160 24.02 14.08 9.29
C ARG A 160 24.61 13.74 7.92
N LEU A 161 25.57 14.53 7.45
CA LEU A 161 26.24 14.29 6.17
C LEU A 161 27.08 13.01 6.20
N ARG A 162 27.77 12.74 7.31
CA ARG A 162 28.50 11.48 7.54
C ARG A 162 27.56 10.27 7.51
N ASP A 163 26.42 10.36 8.18
CA ASP A 163 25.42 9.27 8.21
C ASP A 163 24.83 9.00 6.81
N LEU A 164 24.54 10.07 6.05
CA LEU A 164 24.09 9.97 4.66
C LEU A 164 25.15 9.34 3.76
N HIS A 165 26.42 9.72 3.92
CA HIS A 165 27.54 9.13 3.18
C HIS A 165 27.65 7.62 3.48
N ALA A 166 27.64 7.23 4.76
CA ALA A 166 27.70 5.83 5.16
C ALA A 166 26.50 5.01 4.66
N ALA A 167 25.29 5.59 4.64
CA ALA A 167 24.11 4.95 4.06
C ALA A 167 24.23 4.77 2.54
N TRP A 168 24.79 5.77 1.85
CA TRP A 168 25.07 5.70 0.42
C TRP A 168 26.10 4.61 0.09
N ASP A 169 27.19 4.52 0.85
CA ASP A 169 28.20 3.46 0.68
C ASP A 169 27.61 2.07 0.84
N ARG A 170 26.79 1.85 1.89
CA ARG A 170 26.09 0.58 2.09
C ARG A 170 25.18 0.24 0.91
N ALA A 171 24.48 1.23 0.35
CA ALA A 171 23.64 1.04 -0.81
C ALA A 171 24.46 0.69 -2.07
N GLN A 172 25.60 1.35 -2.31
CA GLN A 172 26.50 1.02 -3.42
C GLN A 172 27.10 -0.38 -3.28
N ALA A 173 27.58 -0.74 -2.09
CA ALA A 173 28.11 -2.07 -1.81
C ALA A 173 27.06 -3.16 -2.06
N ARG A 174 25.82 -2.96 -1.57
CA ARG A 174 24.72 -3.89 -1.83
C ARG A 174 24.38 -3.98 -3.32
N ARG A 175 24.39 -2.85 -4.05
CA ARG A 175 24.16 -2.84 -5.49
C ARG A 175 25.23 -3.64 -6.25
N ALA A 176 26.50 -3.50 -5.86
CA ALA A 176 27.60 -4.27 -6.44
C ALA A 176 27.46 -5.78 -6.18
N GLU A 177 27.17 -6.18 -4.93
CA GLU A 177 26.90 -7.58 -4.55
C GLU A 177 25.76 -8.18 -5.38
N ARG A 178 24.65 -7.44 -5.52
CA ARG A 178 23.49 -7.87 -6.32
C ARG A 178 23.86 -8.07 -7.79
N LYS A 179 24.65 -7.16 -8.37
CA LYS A 179 25.08 -7.26 -9.77
C LYS A 179 25.98 -8.48 -10.01
N GLU A 180 26.89 -8.78 -9.08
CA GLU A 180 27.71 -10.00 -9.12
C GLU A 180 26.85 -11.27 -9.01
N LEU A 181 25.89 -11.26 -8.08
CA LEU A 181 24.95 -12.35 -7.91
C LEU A 181 24.10 -12.60 -9.17
N ALA A 182 23.68 -11.54 -9.86
CA ALA A 182 22.94 -11.65 -11.11
C ALA A 182 23.73 -12.40 -12.19
N GLY A 183 25.05 -12.17 -12.27
CA GLY A 183 25.93 -12.82 -13.25
C GLY A 183 26.20 -14.30 -13.00
N SER A 184 26.06 -14.75 -11.74
CA SER A 184 26.31 -16.14 -11.32
C SER A 184 25.03 -16.94 -11.04
N LEU A 185 23.84 -16.31 -11.10
CA LEU A 185 22.57 -16.93 -10.72
C LEU A 185 22.23 -18.16 -11.58
N ALA A 186 22.04 -19.32 -10.95
CA ALA A 186 21.66 -20.56 -11.63
C ALA A 186 20.17 -20.89 -11.44
N PHE A 187 19.58 -21.55 -12.45
CA PHE A 187 18.19 -22.01 -12.39
C PHE A 187 18.00 -22.98 -11.20
N PRO A 188 16.90 -22.86 -10.41
CA PRO A 188 16.74 -23.62 -9.17
C PRO A 188 16.64 -25.13 -9.32
N PHE A 189 16.32 -25.64 -10.52
CA PHE A 189 16.20 -27.07 -10.80
C PHE A 189 17.38 -27.55 -11.64
N PRO A 190 17.98 -28.72 -11.33
CA PRO A 190 19.07 -29.29 -12.14
C PRO A 190 18.65 -29.51 -13.60
N ASP A 191 17.45 -30.08 -13.80
CA ASP A 191 16.90 -30.40 -15.12
C ASP A 191 15.62 -29.58 -15.36
N PRO A 192 15.67 -28.53 -16.19
CA PRO A 192 14.47 -27.80 -16.59
C PRO A 192 13.49 -28.70 -17.35
N ARG A 193 12.20 -28.60 -17.03
CA ARG A 193 11.13 -29.30 -17.76
C ARG A 193 11.04 -28.78 -19.19
N PRO A 194 10.61 -29.63 -20.15
CA PRO A 194 10.36 -29.19 -21.53
C PRO A 194 9.46 -27.94 -21.56
N GLY A 195 9.90 -26.90 -22.26
CA GLY A 195 9.21 -25.61 -22.37
C GLY A 195 9.62 -24.55 -21.34
N GLN A 196 10.27 -24.91 -20.22
CA GLN A 196 10.75 -23.92 -19.24
C GLN A 196 11.86 -23.04 -19.80
N ALA A 197 12.79 -23.58 -20.60
CA ALA A 197 13.88 -22.78 -21.21
C ALA A 197 13.32 -21.64 -22.08
N ARG A 198 12.39 -21.96 -22.98
CA ARG A 198 11.68 -20.97 -23.80
C ARG A 198 10.92 -19.95 -22.95
N LEU A 199 10.30 -20.40 -21.86
CA LEU A 199 9.56 -19.53 -20.95
C LEU A 199 10.50 -18.54 -20.25
N VAL A 200 11.65 -19.01 -19.76
CA VAL A 200 12.68 -18.18 -19.13
C VAL A 200 13.21 -17.13 -20.11
N GLU A 201 13.57 -17.54 -21.33
CA GLU A 201 14.07 -16.63 -22.37
C GLU A 201 13.05 -15.54 -22.72
N LEU A 202 11.79 -15.94 -22.89
CA LEU A 202 10.72 -15.02 -23.23
C LEU A 202 10.44 -14.01 -22.12
N VAL A 203 10.39 -14.46 -20.86
CA VAL A 203 10.23 -13.57 -19.71
C VAL A 203 11.44 -12.65 -19.60
N ALA A 204 12.67 -13.17 -19.69
CA ALA A 204 13.89 -12.38 -19.60
C ALA A 204 13.95 -11.27 -20.66
N SER A 205 13.65 -11.59 -21.93
CA SER A 205 13.63 -10.60 -23.03
C SER A 205 12.56 -9.53 -22.82
N THR A 206 11.37 -9.92 -22.34
CA THR A 206 10.28 -8.99 -22.04
C THR A 206 10.67 -8.01 -20.94
N LEU A 207 11.17 -8.54 -19.82
CA LEU A 207 11.65 -7.73 -18.70
C LEU A 207 12.80 -6.83 -19.09
N ALA A 208 13.71 -7.31 -19.95
CA ALA A 208 14.87 -6.53 -20.40
C ALA A 208 14.49 -5.28 -21.21
N SER A 209 13.37 -5.36 -21.93
CA SER A 209 12.78 -4.26 -22.68
C SER A 209 11.85 -3.36 -21.87
N GLY A 210 11.64 -3.62 -20.57
CA GLY A 210 10.69 -2.88 -19.73
C GLY A 210 9.21 -3.09 -20.14
N ARG A 211 8.92 -4.05 -21.01
CA ARG A 211 7.57 -4.33 -21.51
C ARG A 211 6.75 -5.14 -20.51
N ARG A 212 5.43 -5.13 -20.65
CA ARG A 212 4.53 -5.96 -19.85
C ARG A 212 4.28 -7.27 -20.59
N MET A 213 3.97 -8.34 -19.87
CA MET A 213 3.74 -9.65 -20.45
C MET A 213 2.40 -10.22 -20.02
N LEU A 214 1.69 -10.83 -20.97
CA LEU A 214 0.54 -11.69 -20.71
C LEU A 214 0.87 -13.12 -21.15
N LEU A 215 1.00 -14.01 -20.19
CA LEU A 215 1.59 -15.34 -20.38
C LEU A 215 0.60 -16.45 -20.01
N GLN A 216 0.07 -17.15 -21.02
CA GLN A 216 -0.64 -18.39 -20.80
C GLN A 216 0.34 -19.56 -20.70
N ALA A 217 0.38 -20.21 -19.56
CA ALA A 217 1.13 -21.44 -19.40
C ALA A 217 0.35 -22.45 -18.53
N PRO A 218 0.32 -23.75 -18.87
CA PRO A 218 -0.45 -24.74 -18.14
C PRO A 218 0.10 -25.01 -16.74
N THR A 219 -0.76 -25.48 -15.84
CA THR A 219 -0.32 -26.02 -14.55
C THR A 219 0.61 -27.21 -14.76
N GLY A 220 1.55 -27.42 -13.84
CA GLY A 220 2.53 -28.50 -13.95
C GLY A 220 3.73 -28.23 -14.87
N LEU A 221 3.77 -27.13 -15.64
CA LEU A 221 4.96 -26.73 -16.40
C LEU A 221 6.12 -26.24 -15.49
N GLY A 222 5.83 -25.86 -14.25
CA GLY A 222 6.79 -25.21 -13.36
C GLY A 222 6.93 -23.70 -13.64
N LYS A 223 5.80 -23.03 -13.83
CA LYS A 223 5.69 -21.61 -14.20
C LYS A 223 6.36 -20.69 -13.18
N THR A 224 6.14 -20.94 -11.90
CA THR A 224 6.68 -20.11 -10.81
C THR A 224 8.17 -19.90 -10.95
N ALA A 225 8.95 -20.98 -11.09
CA ALA A 225 10.39 -20.85 -11.24
C ALA A 225 10.80 -20.26 -12.59
N ALA A 226 10.11 -20.62 -13.68
CA ALA A 226 10.42 -20.11 -15.01
C ALA A 226 10.10 -18.61 -15.19
N VAL A 227 9.25 -18.03 -14.33
CA VAL A 227 8.94 -16.59 -14.31
C VAL A 227 9.75 -15.87 -13.24
N LEU A 228 9.85 -16.41 -12.02
CA LEU A 228 10.56 -15.79 -10.90
C LEU A 228 12.07 -15.74 -11.12
N PHE A 229 12.68 -16.79 -11.69
CA PHE A 229 14.12 -16.83 -11.94
C PHE A 229 14.61 -15.69 -12.86
N PRO A 230 14.10 -15.52 -14.09
CA PRO A 230 14.53 -14.42 -14.95
C PRO A 230 14.18 -13.04 -14.38
N ALA A 231 13.07 -12.93 -13.64
CA ALA A 231 12.72 -11.68 -12.95
C ALA A 231 13.70 -11.31 -11.84
N LEU A 232 14.12 -12.29 -11.05
CA LEU A 232 15.12 -12.10 -10.02
C LEU A 232 16.49 -11.76 -10.61
N ALA A 233 16.91 -12.45 -11.68
CA ALA A 233 18.15 -12.13 -12.39
C ALA A 233 18.16 -10.67 -12.86
N ARG A 234 17.06 -10.21 -13.50
CA ARG A 234 16.92 -8.83 -13.94
C ARG A 234 16.91 -7.86 -12.76
N ALA A 235 16.19 -8.17 -11.70
CA ALA A 235 16.09 -7.30 -10.53
C ALA A 235 17.42 -7.12 -9.82
N LEU A 236 18.22 -8.18 -9.73
CA LEU A 236 19.56 -8.13 -9.15
C LEU A 236 20.52 -7.29 -10.02
N ALA A 237 20.49 -7.47 -11.34
CA ALA A 237 21.37 -6.76 -12.27
C ALA A 237 21.13 -5.24 -12.29
N ASP A 238 19.87 -4.82 -12.20
CA ASP A 238 19.45 -3.43 -12.41
C ASP A 238 19.09 -2.68 -11.10
N ASP A 239 19.30 -3.30 -9.93
CA ASP A 239 18.91 -2.74 -8.63
C ASP A 239 17.40 -2.47 -8.45
N LEU A 240 16.59 -3.43 -8.88
CA LEU A 240 15.12 -3.39 -8.81
C LEU A 240 14.58 -4.36 -7.75
N ARG A 241 13.28 -4.35 -7.50
CA ARG A 241 12.64 -5.31 -6.59
C ARG A 241 11.60 -6.16 -7.31
N VAL A 242 11.52 -7.44 -6.98
CA VAL A 242 10.46 -8.32 -7.48
C VAL A 242 9.32 -8.39 -6.47
N PHE A 243 8.10 -8.12 -6.92
CA PHE A 243 6.88 -8.44 -6.18
C PHE A 243 6.22 -9.66 -6.80
N TYR A 244 6.22 -10.79 -6.10
CA TYR A 244 5.47 -11.99 -6.50
C TYR A 244 4.10 -11.97 -5.84
N CYS A 245 3.08 -11.59 -6.61
CA CYS A 245 1.73 -11.41 -6.13
C CYS A 245 0.85 -12.61 -6.49
N THR A 246 0.16 -13.16 -5.49
CA THR A 246 -0.74 -14.32 -5.66
C THR A 246 -1.86 -14.31 -4.61
N PRO A 247 -3.09 -14.75 -4.93
CA PRO A 247 -4.26 -14.51 -4.11
C PRO A 247 -4.48 -15.58 -3.02
N ARG A 248 -3.72 -16.69 -3.05
CA ARG A 248 -3.88 -17.80 -2.10
C ARG A 248 -2.59 -18.08 -1.35
N ASN A 249 -2.73 -18.35 -0.05
CA ASN A 249 -1.60 -18.69 0.83
C ASN A 249 -0.78 -19.89 0.32
N SER A 250 -1.42 -20.93 -0.23
CA SER A 250 -0.72 -22.11 -0.75
C SER A 250 0.20 -21.78 -1.94
N GLN A 251 -0.04 -20.67 -2.64
CA GLN A 251 0.80 -20.24 -3.75
C GLN A 251 1.98 -19.38 -3.26
N HIS A 252 1.90 -18.77 -2.08
CA HIS A 252 3.06 -18.16 -1.42
C HIS A 252 4.14 -19.23 -1.17
N GLU A 253 3.75 -20.39 -0.64
CA GLU A 253 4.67 -21.50 -0.35
C GLU A 253 5.44 -21.99 -1.60
N VAL A 254 4.81 -21.97 -2.77
CA VAL A 254 5.47 -22.36 -4.04
C VAL A 254 6.56 -21.35 -4.44
N ALA A 255 6.29 -20.06 -4.26
CA ALA A 255 7.29 -19.02 -4.51
C ALA A 255 8.42 -19.08 -3.48
N GLU A 256 8.10 -19.29 -2.20
CA GLU A 256 9.09 -19.48 -1.14
C GLU A 256 9.98 -20.71 -1.39
N ASP A 257 9.41 -21.87 -1.76
CA ASP A 257 10.19 -23.06 -2.12
C ASP A 257 11.13 -22.79 -3.30
N CYS A 258 10.67 -22.02 -4.30
CA CYS A 258 11.53 -21.59 -5.39
C CYS A 258 12.74 -20.78 -4.88
N VAL A 259 12.53 -19.81 -3.99
CA VAL A 259 13.62 -19.01 -3.40
C VAL A 259 14.55 -19.89 -2.56
N ARG A 260 14.02 -20.78 -1.72
CA ARG A 260 14.81 -21.71 -0.90
C ARG A 260 15.70 -22.61 -1.79
N ARG A 261 15.20 -23.07 -2.94
CA ARG A 261 15.98 -23.84 -3.91
C ARG A 261 17.10 -23.02 -4.56
N ILE A 262 16.84 -21.77 -4.92
CA ILE A 262 17.88 -20.87 -5.44
C ILE A 262 18.99 -20.71 -4.40
N ARG A 263 18.63 -20.50 -3.13
CA ARG A 263 19.60 -20.42 -2.02
C ARG A 263 20.38 -21.71 -1.80
N ALA A 264 19.72 -22.87 -1.86
CA ALA A 264 20.37 -24.18 -1.71
C ALA A 264 21.44 -24.44 -2.80
N ARG A 265 21.40 -23.72 -3.92
CA ARG A 265 22.43 -23.74 -4.97
C ARG A 265 23.58 -22.74 -4.74
N GLY A 266 23.63 -22.08 -3.58
CA GLY A 266 24.69 -21.14 -3.22
C GLY A 266 24.41 -19.68 -3.59
N HIS A 267 23.18 -19.33 -3.94
CA HIS A 267 22.81 -17.95 -4.29
C HIS A 267 22.07 -17.26 -3.13
N PRO A 268 22.69 -16.35 -2.37
CA PRO A 268 22.14 -15.79 -1.13
C PRO A 268 21.06 -14.72 -1.35
N VAL A 269 20.08 -15.02 -2.20
CA VAL A 269 18.92 -14.15 -2.49
C VAL A 269 18.04 -13.98 -1.25
N ARG A 270 17.48 -12.78 -1.07
CA ARG A 270 16.68 -12.40 0.10
C ARG A 270 15.20 -12.28 -0.28
N SER A 271 14.31 -12.95 0.44
CA SER A 271 12.87 -12.83 0.25
C SER A 271 12.11 -12.61 1.55
N VAL A 272 10.97 -11.91 1.45
CA VAL A 272 10.03 -11.70 2.56
C VAL A 272 8.61 -12.03 2.11
N THR A 273 7.88 -12.79 2.93
CA THR A 273 6.44 -13.05 2.71
C THR A 273 5.60 -12.15 3.60
N ILE A 274 4.76 -11.32 2.98
CA ILE A 274 3.83 -10.43 3.69
C ILE A 274 2.45 -11.09 3.74
N LYS A 275 1.91 -11.21 4.96
CA LYS A 275 0.53 -11.67 5.21
C LYS A 275 -0.30 -10.55 5.84
N ALA A 276 -1.62 -10.66 5.67
CA ALA A 276 -2.58 -9.72 6.27
C ALA A 276 -2.35 -9.58 7.77
N LYS A 277 -2.44 -8.34 8.27
CA LYS A 277 -2.18 -7.98 9.66
C LYS A 277 -3.01 -8.80 10.64
N GLU A 278 -4.28 -9.00 10.32
CA GLU A 278 -5.25 -9.78 11.12
C GLU A 278 -4.88 -11.26 11.22
N LYS A 279 -4.08 -11.79 10.28
CA LYS A 279 -3.64 -13.19 10.26
C LYS A 279 -2.36 -13.43 11.05
N VAL A 280 -1.52 -12.41 11.22
CA VAL A 280 -0.21 -12.54 11.88
C VAL A 280 -0.16 -11.85 13.24
N CYS A 281 -1.10 -10.95 13.53
CA CYS A 281 -1.18 -10.28 14.82
C CYS A 281 -1.42 -11.30 15.94
N PRO A 282 -0.60 -11.33 17.01
CA PRO A 282 -0.82 -12.23 18.14
C PRO A 282 -1.94 -11.75 19.08
N GLN A 283 -2.49 -10.54 18.88
CA GLN A 283 -3.56 -10.01 19.71
C GLN A 283 -4.95 -10.47 19.23
N ALA A 284 -5.88 -10.64 20.18
CA ALA A 284 -7.27 -10.99 19.89
C ALA A 284 -8.02 -9.88 19.14
N GLU A 285 -7.70 -8.62 19.46
CA GLU A 285 -8.19 -7.44 18.74
C GLU A 285 -6.99 -6.68 18.19
N VAL A 286 -7.04 -6.25 16.93
CA VAL A 286 -5.94 -5.52 16.28
C VAL A 286 -6.01 -4.06 16.70
N ASP A 287 -5.45 -3.73 17.86
CA ASP A 287 -5.25 -2.35 18.32
C ASP A 287 -3.76 -2.04 18.32
N CYS A 288 -3.30 -1.11 17.47
CA CYS A 288 -1.87 -0.84 17.26
C CYS A 288 -1.43 0.49 17.84
N ARG A 289 -2.06 0.91 18.93
CA ARG A 289 -1.65 2.09 19.67
C ARG A 289 -0.52 1.73 20.65
N PRO A 290 0.52 2.57 20.80
CA PRO A 290 1.64 2.29 21.70
C PRO A 290 1.20 1.99 23.14
N GLU A 291 0.17 2.68 23.63
CA GLU A 291 -0.28 2.57 25.03
C GLU A 291 -1.03 1.25 25.30
N VAL A 292 -1.44 0.52 24.25
CA VAL A 292 -2.21 -0.73 24.35
C VAL A 292 -1.42 -1.92 23.84
N CYS A 293 -0.68 -1.73 22.75
CA CYS A 293 0.07 -2.79 22.10
C CYS A 293 1.53 -2.76 22.54
N PRO A 294 1.99 -3.74 23.35
CA PRO A 294 3.38 -3.78 23.79
C PRO A 294 4.36 -3.89 22.63
N ARG A 295 3.91 -4.44 21.49
CA ARG A 295 4.71 -4.58 20.26
C ARG A 295 4.76 -3.32 19.40
N ALA A 296 3.84 -2.39 19.62
CA ALA A 296 3.82 -1.09 18.96
C ALA A 296 4.69 -0.08 19.71
N ASP A 297 4.67 -0.13 21.04
CA ASP A 297 5.48 0.73 21.89
C ASP A 297 6.99 0.55 21.64
N LEU A 298 7.73 1.64 21.43
CA LEU A 298 9.17 1.67 21.14
C LEU A 298 9.59 0.68 20.03
N TYR A 299 8.69 0.39 19.10
CA TYR A 299 8.92 -0.59 18.05
C TYR A 299 10.18 -0.31 17.24
N PHE A 300 10.37 0.93 16.78
CA PHE A 300 11.51 1.28 15.92
C PHE A 300 12.82 1.26 16.71
N ASP A 301 12.79 1.65 17.98
CA ASP A 301 13.96 1.60 18.84
C ASP A 301 14.39 0.14 19.10
N ARG A 302 13.42 -0.75 19.36
CA ARG A 302 13.68 -2.19 19.49
C ARG A 302 14.11 -2.83 18.17
N LEU A 303 13.54 -2.40 17.05
CA LEU A 303 13.93 -2.88 15.72
C LEU A 303 15.41 -2.59 15.47
N LYS A 304 15.85 -1.36 15.76
CA LYS A 304 17.24 -0.93 15.64
C LYS A 304 18.17 -1.67 16.60
N ALA A 305 17.78 -1.82 17.86
CA ALA A 305 18.60 -2.47 18.88
C ALA A 305 18.74 -3.99 18.69
N SER A 306 17.74 -4.64 18.10
CA SER A 306 17.71 -6.11 17.95
C SER A 306 18.47 -6.63 16.74
N GLY A 307 18.67 -5.84 15.69
CA GLY A 307 19.18 -6.34 14.41
C GLY A 307 18.23 -7.34 13.73
N ALA A 308 16.93 -7.33 14.09
CA ALA A 308 15.95 -8.31 13.62
C ALA A 308 15.84 -8.40 12.09
N VAL A 309 15.96 -7.26 11.40
CA VAL A 309 15.96 -7.23 9.93
C VAL A 309 17.17 -7.98 9.37
N ASP A 310 18.36 -7.74 9.92
CA ASP A 310 19.59 -8.40 9.46
C ASP A 310 19.54 -9.92 9.71
N ALA A 311 18.99 -10.35 10.84
CA ALA A 311 18.77 -11.76 11.14
C ALA A 311 17.83 -12.42 10.11
N LEU A 312 16.72 -11.76 9.76
CA LEU A 312 15.79 -12.24 8.73
C LEU A 312 16.45 -12.27 7.33
N MET A 313 17.25 -11.27 6.99
CA MET A 313 17.98 -11.23 5.71
C MET A 313 19.07 -12.30 5.65
N ALA A 314 19.72 -12.63 6.76
CA ALA A 314 20.72 -13.69 6.86
C ALA A 314 20.08 -15.08 6.69
N ALA A 315 18.92 -15.31 7.34
CA ALA A 315 18.11 -16.52 7.11
C ALA A 315 17.68 -16.64 5.64
N GLY A 316 17.43 -15.50 4.99
CA GLY A 316 17.30 -15.34 3.54
C GLY A 316 15.90 -15.59 2.99
N CYS A 317 15.13 -16.51 3.56
CA CYS A 317 13.70 -16.63 3.30
C CYS A 317 12.93 -16.28 4.56
N ALA A 318 12.60 -15.00 4.73
CA ALA A 318 11.78 -14.49 5.81
C ALA A 318 10.30 -14.79 5.53
N ASP A 319 9.94 -16.06 5.65
CA ASP A 319 8.55 -16.52 5.58
C ASP A 319 7.77 -16.12 6.85
N ALA A 320 6.46 -16.39 6.84
CA ALA A 320 5.60 -16.00 7.96
C ALA A 320 5.98 -16.65 9.29
N ALA A 321 6.60 -17.85 9.29
CA ALA A 321 7.03 -18.51 10.51
C ALA A 321 8.32 -17.87 11.04
N ALA A 322 9.29 -17.60 10.18
CA ALA A 322 10.53 -16.91 10.53
C ALA A 322 10.26 -15.50 11.07
N VAL A 323 9.44 -14.71 10.37
CA VAL A 323 9.04 -13.36 10.81
C VAL A 323 8.35 -13.42 12.17
N LYS A 324 7.44 -14.37 12.38
CA LYS A 324 6.76 -14.52 13.67
C LYS A 324 7.74 -14.86 14.79
N ALA A 325 8.65 -15.81 14.57
CA ALA A 325 9.63 -16.22 15.57
C ALA A 325 10.54 -15.05 15.98
N THR A 326 11.12 -14.33 15.02
CA THR A 326 11.95 -13.14 15.27
C THR A 326 11.15 -12.01 15.94
N ALA A 327 9.90 -11.81 15.53
CA ALA A 327 9.03 -10.82 16.15
C ALA A 327 8.71 -11.17 17.61
N ASP A 328 8.47 -12.44 17.91
CA ASP A 328 8.21 -12.94 19.27
C ASP A 328 9.45 -12.78 20.16
N GLU A 329 10.65 -13.08 19.64
CA GLU A 329 11.93 -12.95 20.35
C GLU A 329 12.22 -11.51 20.80
N HIS A 330 11.97 -10.53 19.94
CA HIS A 330 12.31 -9.13 20.21
C HIS A 330 11.11 -8.24 20.57
N LEU A 331 9.95 -8.86 20.83
CA LEU A 331 8.69 -8.15 21.11
C LEU A 331 8.34 -7.10 20.02
N LEU A 332 8.51 -7.46 18.76
CA LEU A 332 8.19 -6.61 17.61
C LEU A 332 6.81 -6.95 17.02
N CYS A 333 6.21 -6.01 16.29
CA CYS A 333 5.00 -6.29 15.52
C CYS A 333 5.37 -7.15 14.29
N PRO A 334 4.84 -8.37 14.12
CA PRO A 334 5.23 -9.25 13.00
C PRO A 334 4.82 -8.68 11.63
N PHE A 335 3.69 -7.98 11.56
CA PHE A 335 3.26 -7.34 10.31
C PHE A 335 4.23 -6.24 9.90
N GLU A 336 4.51 -5.27 10.78
CA GLU A 336 5.42 -4.16 10.47
C GLU A 336 6.85 -4.65 10.26
N LEU A 337 7.30 -5.67 11.01
CA LEU A 337 8.61 -6.29 10.81
C LEU A 337 8.75 -6.85 9.39
N SER A 338 7.69 -7.46 8.85
CA SER A 338 7.71 -7.91 7.46
C SER A 338 7.81 -6.75 6.47
N LEU A 339 7.19 -5.60 6.75
CA LEU A 339 7.26 -4.42 5.88
C LEU A 339 8.63 -3.73 5.93
N ASP A 340 9.29 -3.73 7.09
CA ASP A 340 10.64 -3.19 7.25
C ASP A 340 11.68 -4.11 6.63
N ALA A 341 11.56 -5.43 6.84
CA ALA A 341 12.40 -6.43 6.19
C ALA A 341 12.28 -6.41 4.66
N ALA A 342 11.08 -6.15 4.12
CA ALA A 342 10.84 -6.07 2.68
C ALA A 342 11.65 -4.97 1.97
N ARG A 343 12.11 -3.94 2.69
CA ARG A 343 12.99 -2.89 2.12
C ARG A 343 14.34 -3.47 1.67
N SER A 344 14.84 -4.47 2.39
CA SER A 344 16.12 -5.13 2.15
C SER A 344 16.00 -6.43 1.34
N ALA A 345 14.78 -6.81 0.94
CA ALA A 345 14.50 -8.02 0.17
C ALA A 345 14.67 -7.81 -1.35
N ASP A 346 15.12 -8.86 -2.03
CA ASP A 346 15.17 -8.93 -3.49
C ASP A 346 13.79 -9.37 -4.06
N VAL A 347 13.08 -10.22 -3.31
CA VAL A 347 11.73 -10.72 -3.64
C VAL A 347 10.75 -10.49 -2.49
N VAL A 348 9.64 -9.82 -2.75
CA VAL A 348 8.53 -9.67 -1.83
C VAL A 348 7.36 -10.53 -2.31
N ILE A 349 6.89 -11.44 -1.47
CA ILE A 349 5.81 -12.38 -1.78
C ILE A 349 4.55 -11.93 -1.02
N GLY A 350 3.42 -11.78 -1.70
CA GLY A 350 2.20 -11.30 -1.05
C GLY A 350 0.94 -11.37 -1.93
N ASP A 351 -0.15 -10.78 -1.45
CA ASP A 351 -1.40 -10.65 -2.22
C ASP A 351 -1.32 -9.50 -3.23
N TYR A 352 -2.17 -9.51 -4.27
CA TYR A 352 -2.30 -8.41 -5.24
C TYR A 352 -2.59 -7.06 -4.58
N ASN A 353 -3.32 -7.08 -3.45
CA ASN A 353 -3.74 -5.89 -2.74
C ASN A 353 -2.55 -4.95 -2.41
N TYR A 354 -1.39 -5.53 -2.10
CA TYR A 354 -0.19 -4.77 -1.72
C TYR A 354 0.46 -3.99 -2.87
N ALA A 355 0.15 -4.36 -4.13
CA ALA A 355 0.66 -3.68 -5.31
C ALA A 355 -0.41 -2.83 -6.03
N PHE A 356 -1.69 -3.18 -5.90
CA PHE A 356 -2.74 -2.61 -6.74
C PHE A 356 -3.96 -2.04 -6.00
N ALA A 357 -4.27 -2.47 -4.76
CA ALA A 357 -5.49 -2.03 -4.09
C ALA A 357 -5.32 -0.62 -3.49
N PRO A 358 -6.24 0.32 -3.70
CA PRO A 358 -6.08 1.72 -3.25
C PRO A 358 -5.81 1.83 -1.74
N ASN A 359 -6.54 1.08 -0.92
CA ASN A 359 -6.47 1.19 0.56
C ASN A 359 -5.48 0.20 1.21
N SER A 360 -4.71 -0.55 0.43
CA SER A 360 -3.79 -1.58 0.95
C SER A 360 -2.47 -1.67 0.19
N THR A 361 -2.30 -0.84 -0.83
CA THR A 361 -1.03 -0.71 -1.56
C THR A 361 0.05 -0.30 -0.57
N LEU A 362 1.22 -0.93 -0.68
CA LEU A 362 2.35 -0.58 0.16
C LEU A 362 2.98 0.72 -0.35
N VAL A 363 2.50 1.85 0.18
CA VAL A 363 2.93 3.20 -0.21
C VAL A 363 4.45 3.35 -0.20
N ARG A 364 5.17 2.71 0.74
CA ARG A 364 6.64 2.73 0.81
C ARG A 364 7.37 2.11 -0.42
N PHE A 365 6.64 1.48 -1.34
CA PHE A 365 7.16 0.87 -2.56
C PHE A 365 6.47 1.40 -3.82
N PHE A 366 5.27 1.95 -3.71
CA PHE A 366 4.43 2.36 -4.84
C PHE A 366 3.82 3.75 -4.66
N GLY A 367 4.34 4.54 -3.71
CA GLY A 367 3.80 5.84 -3.30
C GLY A 367 4.20 6.94 -4.27
N THR A 368 5.41 6.88 -4.81
CA THR A 368 5.88 7.81 -5.86
C THR A 368 6.11 7.11 -7.20
N PRO A 369 6.16 7.85 -8.31
CA PRO A 369 6.57 7.32 -9.61
C PRO A 369 7.96 6.68 -9.57
N GLU A 370 8.92 7.27 -8.86
CA GLU A 370 10.29 6.77 -8.74
C GLU A 370 10.34 5.45 -7.97
N GLU A 371 9.58 5.34 -6.87
CA GLU A 371 9.48 4.09 -6.11
C GLU A 371 8.82 2.98 -6.96
N SER A 372 7.73 3.31 -7.65
CA SER A 372 7.00 2.38 -8.53
C SER A 372 7.88 1.87 -9.66
N ALA A 373 8.68 2.75 -10.27
CA ALA A 373 9.58 2.45 -11.38
C ALA A 373 10.74 1.53 -10.99
N ARG A 374 10.95 1.24 -9.70
CA ARG A 374 11.95 0.27 -9.23
C ARG A 374 11.40 -1.15 -9.09
N ASN A 375 10.13 -1.39 -9.41
CA ASN A 375 9.47 -2.66 -9.14
C ASN A 375 9.12 -3.43 -10.41
N ILE A 376 9.44 -4.74 -10.40
CA ILE A 376 8.92 -5.74 -11.33
C ILE A 376 7.80 -6.49 -10.61
N VAL A 377 6.60 -6.52 -11.18
CA VAL A 377 5.44 -7.20 -10.56
C VAL A 377 5.08 -8.47 -11.32
N LEU A 378 5.09 -9.60 -10.63
CA LEU A 378 4.71 -10.91 -11.15
C LEU A 378 3.34 -11.26 -10.59
N VAL A 379 2.34 -11.37 -11.46
CA VAL A 379 0.96 -11.69 -11.06
C VAL A 379 0.66 -13.13 -11.44
N ASP A 380 0.72 -14.02 -10.46
CA ASP A 380 0.29 -15.41 -10.60
C ASP A 380 -1.24 -15.49 -10.54
N GLU A 381 -1.83 -16.44 -11.26
CA GLU A 381 -3.28 -16.54 -11.47
C GLU A 381 -3.97 -15.24 -11.86
N ALA A 382 -3.33 -14.51 -12.80
CA ALA A 382 -3.77 -13.20 -13.26
C ALA A 382 -5.21 -13.13 -13.80
N HIS A 383 -5.86 -14.26 -14.09
CA HIS A 383 -7.29 -14.29 -14.45
C HIS A 383 -8.19 -13.76 -13.32
N ASN A 384 -7.74 -13.77 -12.06
CA ASN A 384 -8.49 -13.24 -10.93
C ASN A 384 -8.34 -11.72 -10.74
N LEU A 385 -7.29 -11.10 -11.30
CA LEU A 385 -6.97 -9.71 -11.05
C LEU A 385 -8.11 -8.74 -11.44
N PRO A 386 -8.78 -8.86 -12.61
CA PRO A 386 -9.84 -7.91 -12.96
C PRO A 386 -11.02 -7.88 -12.00
N VAL A 387 -11.51 -9.05 -11.57
CA VAL A 387 -12.64 -9.14 -10.64
C VAL A 387 -12.24 -8.59 -9.27
N ARG A 388 -11.04 -8.96 -8.78
CA ARG A 388 -10.50 -8.41 -7.53
C ARG A 388 -10.35 -6.88 -7.58
N ALA A 389 -9.89 -6.35 -8.71
CA ALA A 389 -9.75 -4.91 -8.90
C ALA A 389 -11.11 -4.22 -8.89
N ALA A 390 -12.10 -4.75 -9.60
CA ALA A 390 -13.47 -4.25 -9.57
C ALA A 390 -14.05 -4.21 -8.13
N ASP A 391 -13.78 -5.24 -7.32
CA ASP A 391 -14.22 -5.27 -5.91
C ASP A 391 -13.60 -4.13 -5.08
N TRP A 392 -12.32 -3.79 -5.28
CA TRP A 392 -11.66 -2.70 -4.54
C TRP A 392 -12.31 -1.33 -4.78
N PHE A 393 -12.89 -1.13 -5.97
CA PHE A 393 -13.57 0.10 -6.36
C PHE A 393 -15.10 -0.01 -6.27
N SER A 394 -15.62 -0.99 -5.51
CA SER A 394 -17.08 -1.20 -5.34
C SER A 394 -17.58 -1.07 -3.89
N PRO A 395 -17.36 0.05 -3.19
CA PRO A 395 -17.79 0.23 -1.81
C PRO A 395 -19.32 0.37 -1.71
N ALA A 396 -19.85 0.09 -0.51
CA ALA A 396 -21.26 0.25 -0.21
C ALA A 396 -21.47 0.89 1.17
N LEU A 397 -22.57 1.64 1.29
CA LEU A 397 -23.10 2.16 2.54
C LEU A 397 -24.46 1.51 2.83
N GLU A 398 -24.61 0.97 4.03
CA GLU A 398 -25.81 0.26 4.45
C GLU A 398 -26.45 0.94 5.67
N THR A 399 -27.71 1.33 5.54
CA THR A 399 -28.49 1.95 6.62
C THR A 399 -28.53 1.05 7.86
N ALA A 400 -28.65 -0.28 7.66
CA ALA A 400 -28.64 -1.25 8.75
C ALA A 400 -27.32 -1.22 9.55
N PHE A 401 -26.18 -1.14 8.86
CA PHE A 401 -24.87 -1.03 9.50
C PHE A 401 -24.72 0.30 10.27
N LEU A 402 -25.11 1.42 9.66
CA LEU A 402 -25.07 2.73 10.34
C LEU A 402 -25.97 2.76 11.60
N GLU A 403 -27.16 2.17 11.51
CA GLU A 403 -28.07 2.03 12.64
C GLU A 403 -27.53 1.08 13.72
N GLU A 404 -26.78 0.05 13.35
CA GLU A 404 -26.05 -0.79 14.30
C GLU A 404 -24.99 0.03 15.05
N LEU A 405 -24.15 0.78 14.34
CA LEU A 405 -23.14 1.67 14.94
C LEU A 405 -23.78 2.66 15.93
N ARG A 406 -24.98 3.17 15.61
CA ARG A 406 -25.74 4.09 16.48
C ARG A 406 -26.19 3.44 17.79
N LYS A 407 -26.50 2.13 17.76
CA LYS A 407 -27.00 1.37 18.91
C LYS A 407 -25.87 0.82 19.78
N ARG A 408 -24.65 0.72 19.24
CA ARG A 408 -23.47 0.22 19.97
C ARG A 408 -23.19 1.08 21.20
N ARG A 409 -22.96 0.41 22.33
CA ARG A 409 -22.62 1.08 23.59
C ARG A 409 -21.16 1.52 23.55
N MET A 410 -20.92 2.80 23.83
CA MET A 410 -19.57 3.38 23.92
C MET A 410 -19.05 3.29 25.35
N VAL A 411 -17.75 3.00 25.50
CA VAL A 411 -17.02 3.00 26.77
C VAL A 411 -15.70 3.75 26.53
N PRO A 412 -15.38 4.80 27.31
CA PRO A 412 -16.16 5.44 28.37
C PRO A 412 -17.49 6.05 27.88
N ARG A 413 -18.45 6.23 28.78
CA ARG A 413 -19.76 6.86 28.48
C ARG A 413 -19.63 8.38 28.40
N ASP A 414 -18.93 8.90 27.41
CA ASP A 414 -18.97 10.33 27.10
C ASP A 414 -20.34 10.68 26.48
N ARG A 415 -21.20 11.31 27.28
CA ARG A 415 -22.55 11.72 26.85
C ARG A 415 -22.49 12.74 25.72
N ALA A 416 -21.53 13.66 25.73
CA ALA A 416 -21.40 14.70 24.71
C ALA A 416 -20.96 14.06 23.38
N LEU A 417 -19.91 13.24 23.39
CA LEU A 417 -19.46 12.50 22.23
C LEU A 417 -20.56 11.60 21.67
N ARG A 418 -21.21 10.80 22.52
CA ARG A 418 -22.32 9.94 22.10
C ARG A 418 -23.44 10.73 21.44
N THR A 419 -23.79 11.90 21.97
CA THR A 419 -24.81 12.79 21.39
C THR A 419 -24.38 13.28 20.02
N ARG A 420 -23.13 13.74 19.89
CA ARG A 420 -22.55 14.22 18.62
C ARG A 420 -22.42 13.11 17.58
N LEU A 421 -21.92 11.93 17.96
CA LEU A 421 -21.84 10.75 17.09
C LEU A 421 -23.25 10.28 16.67
N THR A 422 -24.21 10.24 17.60
CA THR A 422 -25.60 9.89 17.25
C THR A 422 -26.18 10.88 16.25
N ALA A 423 -25.95 12.18 16.45
CA ALA A 423 -26.36 13.21 15.50
C ALA A 423 -25.66 13.04 14.15
N GLN A 424 -24.36 12.77 14.15
CA GLN A 424 -23.55 12.49 12.96
C GLN A 424 -24.10 11.31 12.17
N ILE A 425 -24.31 10.17 12.82
CA ILE A 425 -24.86 8.96 12.19
C ILE A 425 -26.27 9.23 11.65
N ARG A 426 -27.11 9.96 12.39
CA ARG A 426 -28.45 10.35 11.90
C ARG A 426 -28.39 11.16 10.63
N ARG A 427 -27.42 12.07 10.47
CA ARG A 427 -27.23 12.80 9.21
C ARG A 427 -26.81 11.88 8.08
N CYS A 428 -25.88 10.96 8.33
CA CYS A 428 -25.46 9.94 7.36
C CYS A 428 -26.63 9.05 6.93
N VAL A 429 -27.44 8.58 7.88
CA VAL A 429 -28.65 7.79 7.63
C VAL A 429 -29.69 8.60 6.85
N ALA A 430 -29.92 9.86 7.21
CA ALA A 430 -30.85 10.74 6.50
C ALA A 430 -30.45 10.95 5.03
N LEU A 431 -29.14 11.06 4.73
CA LEU A 431 -28.65 11.11 3.35
C LEU A 431 -29.00 9.84 2.57
N LEU A 432 -28.86 8.65 3.16
CA LEU A 432 -29.25 7.39 2.52
C LEU A 432 -30.77 7.29 2.36
N GLN A 433 -31.53 7.66 3.39
CA GLN A 433 -33.00 7.64 3.38
C GLN A 433 -33.59 8.58 2.32
N ALA A 434 -32.95 9.71 2.04
CA ALA A 434 -33.37 10.61 0.97
C ALA A 434 -33.31 9.95 -0.43
N LEU A 435 -32.55 8.87 -0.58
CA LEU A 435 -32.41 8.11 -1.84
C LEU A 435 -33.34 6.90 -1.92
N GLU A 436 -34.09 6.60 -0.85
CA GLU A 436 -34.95 5.42 -0.75
C GLU A 436 -35.92 5.28 -1.93
N GLY A 437 -36.21 4.02 -2.26
CA GLY A 437 -37.05 3.64 -3.38
C GLY A 437 -36.83 2.19 -3.77
N GLY A 438 -37.35 1.83 -4.95
CA GLY A 438 -37.07 0.53 -5.58
C GLY A 438 -35.61 0.40 -6.03
N HIS A 439 -35.22 -0.80 -6.46
CA HIS A 439 -33.90 -1.03 -7.03
C HIS A 439 -33.70 -0.19 -8.29
N ARG A 440 -32.75 0.76 -8.27
CA ARG A 440 -32.50 1.69 -9.38
C ARG A 440 -31.08 2.22 -9.39
N VAL A 441 -30.63 2.69 -10.55
CA VAL A 441 -29.46 3.55 -10.68
C VAL A 441 -29.80 4.92 -10.07
N VAL A 442 -28.85 5.51 -9.36
CA VAL A 442 -28.98 6.80 -8.69
C VAL A 442 -27.89 7.73 -9.19
N GLU A 443 -28.26 8.94 -9.59
CA GLU A 443 -27.30 10.02 -9.77
C GLU A 443 -26.99 10.63 -8.40
N LEU A 444 -25.72 10.58 -8.00
CA LEU A 444 -25.28 11.01 -6.69
C LEU A 444 -24.55 12.34 -6.81
N ASP A 445 -25.02 13.37 -6.11
CA ASP A 445 -24.22 14.55 -5.84
C ASP A 445 -23.14 14.17 -4.81
N PRO A 446 -21.83 14.29 -5.13
CA PRO A 446 -20.77 13.97 -4.18
C PRO A 446 -20.70 14.90 -2.98
N GLN A 447 -21.13 16.17 -3.12
CA GLN A 447 -20.84 17.21 -2.12
C GLN A 447 -21.45 16.94 -0.74
N PRO A 448 -22.70 16.48 -0.61
CA PRO A 448 -23.25 16.10 0.70
C PRO A 448 -22.45 14.99 1.39
N PHE A 449 -21.97 14.00 0.64
CA PHE A 449 -21.20 12.87 1.18
C PHE A 449 -19.80 13.30 1.64
N LEU A 450 -19.10 14.09 0.81
CA LEU A 450 -17.81 14.67 1.15
C LEU A 450 -17.92 15.65 2.34
N GLY A 451 -19.01 16.41 2.40
CA GLY A 451 -19.30 17.27 3.56
C GLY A 451 -19.49 16.49 4.85
N GLU A 452 -20.11 15.32 4.81
CA GLU A 452 -20.21 14.43 5.97
C GLU A 452 -18.89 13.75 6.32
N GLU A 453 -18.09 13.34 5.32
CA GLU A 453 -16.74 12.81 5.54
C GLU A 453 -15.86 13.82 6.30
N PHE A 454 -15.86 15.08 5.87
CA PHE A 454 -15.16 16.16 6.57
C PHE A 454 -15.62 16.31 8.02
N ARG A 455 -16.93 16.28 8.28
CA ARG A 455 -17.49 16.36 9.64
C ARG A 455 -17.11 15.16 10.50
N ILE A 456 -17.06 13.95 9.92
CA ILE A 456 -16.63 12.74 10.61
C ILE A 456 -15.14 12.84 10.97
N THR A 457 -14.28 13.22 10.02
CA THR A 457 -12.84 13.41 10.25
C THR A 457 -12.57 14.47 11.32
N ARG A 458 -13.30 15.59 11.26
CA ARG A 458 -13.26 16.61 12.31
C ARG A 458 -13.69 16.07 13.67
N LEU A 459 -14.77 15.29 13.73
CA LEU A 459 -15.24 14.68 14.97
C LEU A 459 -14.22 13.69 15.54
N VAL A 460 -13.55 12.90 14.71
CA VAL A 460 -12.44 12.00 15.10
C VAL A 460 -11.31 12.81 15.71
N ALA A 461 -10.86 13.87 15.03
CA ALA A 461 -9.77 14.72 15.49
C ALA A 461 -10.09 15.40 16.84
N GLU A 462 -11.28 16.00 16.97
CA GLU A 462 -11.71 16.64 18.22
C GLU A 462 -11.88 15.64 19.37
N THR A 463 -12.34 14.42 19.07
CA THR A 463 -12.49 13.36 20.07
C THR A 463 -11.12 12.90 20.57
N ALA A 464 -10.17 12.69 19.65
CA ALA A 464 -8.80 12.35 20.00
C ALA A 464 -8.12 13.49 20.78
N ALA A 465 -8.37 14.76 20.44
CA ALA A 465 -7.83 15.92 21.15
C ALA A 465 -8.34 16.06 22.59
N ARG A 466 -9.53 15.53 22.89
CA ARG A 466 -10.09 15.47 24.26
C ARG A 466 -9.54 14.31 25.10
N GLY A 467 -8.58 13.55 24.58
CA GLY A 467 -8.03 12.38 25.24
C GLY A 467 -8.97 11.17 25.23
N VAL A 468 -10.04 11.18 24.42
CA VAL A 468 -10.92 10.00 24.31
C VAL A 468 -10.23 8.92 23.49
N GLU A 469 -10.26 7.71 24.04
CA GLU A 469 -9.66 6.53 23.44
C GLU A 469 -10.46 6.04 22.22
N LEU A 470 -9.88 6.13 21.01
CA LEU A 470 -10.50 5.68 19.76
C LEU A 470 -9.90 4.36 19.28
N LYS A 471 -10.49 3.25 19.75
CA LYS A 471 -10.14 1.89 19.31
C LYS A 471 -10.61 1.61 17.87
N PRO A 472 -10.01 0.66 17.13
CA PRO A 472 -10.49 0.29 15.80
C PRO A 472 -11.96 -0.17 15.75
N ALA A 473 -12.45 -0.85 16.79
CA ALA A 473 -13.87 -1.22 16.94
C ALA A 473 -14.75 -0.09 17.50
N HIS A 474 -14.20 1.11 17.72
CA HIS A 474 -14.98 2.25 18.19
C HIS A 474 -15.94 2.70 17.07
N PRO A 475 -17.25 2.93 17.34
CA PRO A 475 -18.21 3.23 16.29
C PRO A 475 -17.88 4.46 15.43
N LEU A 476 -17.22 5.47 15.99
CA LEU A 476 -16.73 6.64 15.24
C LEU A 476 -15.61 6.27 14.23
N VAL A 477 -14.71 5.35 14.59
CA VAL A 477 -13.62 4.91 13.72
C VAL A 477 -14.17 4.02 12.60
N GLU A 478 -15.09 3.11 12.91
CA GLU A 478 -15.77 2.31 11.89
C GLU A 478 -16.60 3.16 10.94
N LEU A 479 -17.28 4.19 11.45
CA LEU A 479 -17.98 5.18 10.63
C LEU A 479 -17.00 5.90 9.70
N GLN A 480 -15.88 6.42 10.22
CA GLN A 480 -14.85 7.10 9.42
C GLN A 480 -14.31 6.18 8.33
N ARG A 481 -13.94 4.94 8.66
CA ARG A 481 -13.39 3.98 7.70
C ARG A 481 -14.38 3.65 6.58
N THR A 482 -15.64 3.36 6.95
CA THR A 482 -16.66 2.94 5.98
C THR A 482 -17.08 4.11 5.09
N TRP A 483 -17.29 5.29 5.68
CA TRP A 483 -17.66 6.49 4.94
C TRP A 483 -16.52 7.02 4.08
N GLY A 484 -15.29 7.01 4.61
CA GLY A 484 -14.08 7.40 3.89
C GLY A 484 -13.79 6.48 2.71
N ALA A 485 -13.89 5.16 2.88
CA ALA A 485 -13.72 4.21 1.77
C ALA A 485 -14.75 4.43 0.65
N PHE A 486 -16.00 4.77 1.01
CA PHE A 486 -17.02 5.14 0.02
C PHE A 486 -16.66 6.46 -0.69
N CYS A 487 -16.27 7.48 0.07
CA CYS A 487 -15.91 8.80 -0.45
C CYS A 487 -14.64 8.78 -1.32
N ALA A 488 -13.67 7.91 -1.00
CA ALA A 488 -12.46 7.72 -1.81
C ALA A 488 -12.80 7.31 -3.24
N VAL A 489 -13.71 6.35 -3.43
CA VAL A 489 -14.17 5.96 -4.77
C VAL A 489 -15.11 7.01 -5.37
N LEU A 490 -15.93 7.68 -4.55
CA LEU A 490 -16.81 8.75 -5.01
C LEU A 490 -16.06 9.94 -5.62
N ARG A 491 -14.86 10.27 -5.12
CA ARG A 491 -14.00 11.34 -5.68
C ARG A 491 -13.54 11.04 -7.11
N ILE A 492 -13.32 9.77 -7.42
CA ILE A 492 -12.81 9.30 -8.72
C ILE A 492 -13.91 8.71 -9.60
N LEU A 493 -15.18 9.00 -9.27
CA LEU A 493 -16.34 8.42 -9.93
C LEU A 493 -16.37 8.86 -11.41
N ALA A 494 -16.23 7.87 -12.28
CA ALA A 494 -16.28 8.03 -13.72
C ALA A 494 -16.95 6.80 -14.33
N ALA A 495 -17.44 6.88 -15.57
CA ALA A 495 -17.79 5.66 -16.32
C ALA A 495 -16.55 4.74 -16.32
N PRO A 496 -16.61 3.51 -15.81
CA PRO A 496 -17.77 2.59 -15.76
C PRO A 496 -18.34 2.30 -14.35
N HIS A 497 -18.23 3.25 -13.41
CA HIS A 497 -18.88 3.15 -12.10
C HIS A 497 -20.39 3.35 -12.22
N ILE A 498 -21.15 2.49 -11.56
CA ILE A 498 -22.61 2.57 -11.48
C ILE A 498 -22.99 2.67 -10.02
N VAL A 499 -23.70 3.75 -9.66
CA VAL A 499 -24.25 3.91 -8.31
C VAL A 499 -25.68 3.36 -8.31
N THR A 500 -25.94 2.40 -7.44
CA THR A 500 -27.25 1.74 -7.33
C THR A 500 -27.78 1.85 -5.92
N TRP A 501 -29.07 2.18 -5.82
CA TRP A 501 -29.84 1.94 -4.62
C TRP A 501 -30.43 0.54 -4.65
N ILE A 502 -30.16 -0.24 -3.61
CA ILE A 502 -30.63 -1.63 -3.44
C ILE A 502 -31.47 -1.70 -2.15
N PRO A 503 -32.77 -2.00 -2.23
CA PRO A 503 -33.59 -2.15 -1.05
C PRO A 503 -33.28 -3.46 -0.30
N PRO A 504 -33.37 -3.47 1.05
CA PRO A 504 -33.59 -2.31 1.92
C PRO A 504 -32.27 -1.58 2.26
N GLY A 505 -32.21 -0.28 2.01
CA GLY A 505 -31.24 0.60 2.68
C GLY A 505 -29.78 0.51 2.24
N ARG A 506 -29.45 0.07 1.02
CA ARG A 506 -28.07 -0.09 0.55
C ARG A 506 -27.76 0.80 -0.65
N LEU A 507 -26.81 1.71 -0.49
CA LEU A 507 -26.24 2.50 -1.58
C LEU A 507 -24.90 1.88 -1.97
N GLN A 508 -24.80 1.35 -3.18
CA GLN A 508 -23.60 0.66 -3.66
C GLN A 508 -23.02 1.39 -4.88
N ILE A 509 -21.72 1.67 -4.83
CA ILE A 509 -20.94 1.97 -6.03
C ILE A 509 -20.45 0.62 -6.56
N THR A 510 -20.67 0.35 -7.85
CA THR A 510 -20.17 -0.85 -8.52
C THR A 510 -19.23 -0.42 -9.65
N CYS A 511 -17.96 -0.79 -9.54
CA CYS A 511 -17.00 -0.65 -10.63
C CYS A 511 -17.15 -1.83 -11.58
N ALA A 512 -17.68 -1.60 -12.79
CA ALA A 512 -17.85 -2.68 -13.76
C ALA A 512 -16.54 -3.04 -14.51
N ASP A 513 -15.60 -2.11 -14.59
CA ASP A 513 -14.31 -2.29 -15.27
C ASP A 513 -13.23 -1.39 -14.63
N ALA A 514 -12.33 -2.01 -13.87
CA ALA A 514 -11.23 -1.35 -13.17
C ALA A 514 -9.95 -1.21 -14.02
N SER A 515 -10.01 -1.48 -15.33
CA SER A 515 -8.83 -1.48 -16.21
C SER A 515 -8.09 -0.15 -16.25
N ALA A 516 -8.78 0.98 -16.12
CA ALA A 516 -8.14 2.31 -16.08
C ALA A 516 -7.24 2.47 -14.83
N HIS A 517 -7.74 2.07 -13.66
CA HIS A 517 -6.97 2.10 -12.40
C HIS A 517 -5.78 1.13 -12.44
N LEU A 518 -5.99 -0.07 -12.99
CA LEU A 518 -4.91 -1.02 -13.20
C LEU A 518 -3.87 -0.47 -14.18
N ARG A 519 -4.29 0.19 -15.26
CA ARG A 519 -3.38 0.77 -16.25
C ARG A 519 -2.44 1.80 -15.63
N GLU A 520 -2.98 2.71 -14.81
CA GLU A 520 -2.18 3.72 -14.12
C GLU A 520 -1.09 3.07 -13.25
N ARG A 521 -1.47 2.07 -12.45
CA ARG A 521 -0.52 1.30 -11.65
C ARG A 521 0.49 0.56 -12.53
N MET A 522 0.02 -0.14 -13.55
CA MET A 522 0.86 -0.92 -14.47
C MET A 522 1.85 -0.04 -15.22
N ALA A 523 1.49 1.20 -15.58
CA ALA A 523 2.34 2.15 -16.30
C ALA A 523 3.52 2.65 -15.45
N GLY A 524 3.31 2.83 -14.14
CA GLY A 524 4.36 3.28 -13.21
C GLY A 524 5.42 2.22 -12.89
N LEU A 525 5.16 0.94 -13.16
CA LEU A 525 6.10 -0.15 -12.90
C LEU A 525 7.28 -0.14 -13.87
N HIS A 526 8.40 -0.73 -13.48
CA HIS A 526 9.45 -1.05 -14.45
C HIS A 526 8.94 -2.05 -15.50
N SER A 527 8.32 -3.14 -15.04
CA SER A 527 7.74 -4.18 -15.88
C SER A 527 6.76 -5.04 -15.07
N ALA A 528 5.88 -5.77 -15.76
CA ALA A 528 4.98 -6.72 -15.12
C ALA A 528 4.79 -7.99 -15.97
N VAL A 529 4.69 -9.14 -15.31
CA VAL A 529 4.39 -10.43 -15.96
C VAL A 529 3.12 -10.99 -15.34
N LEU A 530 2.05 -11.01 -16.12
CA LEU A 530 0.75 -11.55 -15.73
C LEU A 530 0.63 -12.95 -16.32
N PHE A 531 0.57 -13.98 -15.48
CA PHE A 531 0.58 -15.36 -15.95
C PHE A 531 -0.48 -16.23 -15.28
N SER A 532 -1.05 -17.14 -16.04
CA SER A 532 -2.01 -18.14 -15.55
C SER A 532 -2.19 -19.28 -16.55
N ALA A 533 -2.88 -20.35 -16.15
CA ALA A 533 -3.26 -21.45 -17.04
C ALA A 533 -4.32 -21.06 -18.07
N THR A 534 -5.12 -20.04 -17.80
CA THR A 534 -6.28 -19.67 -18.61
C THR A 534 -6.31 -18.15 -18.82
N LEU A 535 -5.62 -17.66 -19.85
CA LEU A 535 -5.59 -16.24 -20.24
C LEU A 535 -6.04 -16.01 -21.68
N LYS A 536 -6.75 -16.99 -22.26
CA LYS A 536 -7.39 -16.84 -23.57
C LYS A 536 -8.87 -16.51 -23.45
N PRO A 537 -9.39 -15.62 -24.31
CA PRO A 537 -8.66 -14.87 -25.35
C PRO A 537 -7.80 -13.74 -24.77
N PHE A 538 -6.57 -13.55 -25.27
CA PHE A 538 -5.62 -12.58 -24.72
C PHE A 538 -6.16 -11.15 -24.76
N LEU A 539 -6.81 -10.74 -25.85
CA LEU A 539 -7.42 -9.41 -25.98
C LEU A 539 -8.34 -9.06 -24.81
N TYR A 540 -9.14 -10.03 -24.33
CA TYR A 540 -10.05 -9.82 -23.20
C TYR A 540 -9.28 -9.56 -21.89
N HIS A 541 -8.30 -10.41 -21.58
CA HIS A 541 -7.51 -10.28 -20.37
C HIS A 541 -6.56 -9.08 -20.41
N ARG A 542 -5.98 -8.76 -21.58
CA ARG A 542 -5.12 -7.59 -21.80
C ARG A 542 -5.88 -6.30 -21.49
N ARG A 543 -7.10 -6.17 -22.01
CA ARG A 543 -7.97 -5.02 -21.74
C ARG A 543 -8.29 -4.92 -20.25
N LEU A 544 -8.86 -5.97 -19.67
CA LEU A 544 -9.35 -5.93 -18.29
C LEU A 544 -8.24 -5.83 -17.23
N ALA A 545 -7.04 -6.30 -17.54
CA ALA A 545 -5.87 -6.15 -16.66
C ALA A 545 -5.20 -4.76 -16.77
N GLY A 546 -5.77 -3.84 -17.56
CA GLY A 546 -5.22 -2.49 -17.73
C GLY A 546 -3.97 -2.43 -18.60
N LEU A 547 -3.74 -3.41 -19.46
CA LEU A 547 -2.54 -3.45 -20.31
C LEU A 547 -2.73 -2.76 -21.68
N ASP A 548 -3.96 -2.42 -22.05
CA ASP A 548 -4.24 -1.65 -23.27
C ASP A 548 -3.55 -0.28 -23.22
N GLY A 549 -2.89 0.11 -24.31
CA GLY A 549 -2.12 1.36 -24.41
C GLY A 549 -0.69 1.26 -23.89
N LEU A 550 -0.28 0.11 -23.35
CA LEU A 550 1.10 -0.20 -22.96
C LEU A 550 1.77 -1.12 -23.99
N GLU A 551 3.10 -1.21 -23.96
CA GLU A 551 3.82 -2.22 -24.72
C GLU A 551 3.68 -3.60 -24.05
N VAL A 552 3.00 -4.53 -24.73
CA VAL A 552 2.64 -5.85 -24.19
C VAL A 552 3.12 -6.97 -25.10
N VAL A 553 3.78 -7.96 -24.50
CA VAL A 553 4.13 -9.23 -25.13
C VAL A 553 3.09 -10.28 -24.71
N GLU A 554 2.38 -10.86 -25.67
CA GLU A 554 1.46 -11.96 -25.44
C GLU A 554 2.11 -13.28 -25.84
N ALA A 555 1.97 -14.30 -25.00
CA ALA A 555 2.56 -15.59 -25.31
C ALA A 555 1.86 -16.78 -24.66
N GLU A 556 1.96 -17.92 -25.33
CA GLU A 556 1.46 -19.20 -24.87
C GLU A 556 2.55 -20.25 -24.92
N VAL A 557 2.65 -21.04 -23.85
CA VAL A 557 3.45 -22.27 -23.82
C VAL A 557 2.51 -23.47 -23.82
N PRO A 558 2.70 -24.45 -24.73
CA PRO A 558 1.83 -25.63 -24.81
C PRO A 558 1.99 -26.54 -23.58
N SER A 559 1.00 -27.40 -23.37
CA SER A 559 1.07 -28.46 -22.36
C SER A 559 2.21 -29.42 -22.65
N PRO A 560 3.08 -29.73 -21.66
CA PRO A 560 4.13 -30.74 -21.83
C PRO A 560 3.55 -32.17 -21.79
N PHE A 561 2.28 -32.33 -21.37
CA PHE A 561 1.65 -33.64 -21.25
C PHE A 561 1.11 -34.14 -22.60
N PRO A 562 1.35 -35.42 -22.95
CA PRO A 562 0.82 -36.02 -24.18
C PRO A 562 -0.71 -35.90 -24.28
N PRO A 563 -1.27 -35.49 -25.43
CA PRO A 563 -2.71 -35.41 -25.63
C PRO A 563 -3.44 -36.74 -25.37
N ALA A 564 -2.77 -37.87 -25.60
CA ALA A 564 -3.31 -39.21 -25.34
C ALA A 564 -3.68 -39.47 -23.87
N ASN A 565 -3.11 -38.71 -22.93
CA ASN A 565 -3.47 -38.79 -21.50
C ASN A 565 -4.85 -38.18 -21.21
N ARG A 566 -5.45 -37.47 -22.17
CA ARG A 566 -6.74 -36.80 -22.03
C ARG A 566 -7.76 -37.33 -23.03
N LYS A 567 -8.78 -38.03 -22.52
CA LYS A 567 -9.96 -38.42 -23.31
C LYS A 567 -11.10 -37.43 -23.03
N VAL A 568 -11.52 -36.68 -24.06
CA VAL A 568 -12.66 -35.76 -23.98
C VAL A 568 -13.88 -36.44 -24.58
N LEU A 569 -14.97 -36.50 -23.82
CA LEU A 569 -16.25 -37.03 -24.26
C LEU A 569 -17.30 -35.94 -24.12
N VAL A 570 -18.03 -35.65 -25.19
CA VAL A 570 -19.15 -34.70 -25.21
C VAL A 570 -20.44 -35.50 -25.32
N VAL A 571 -21.41 -35.23 -24.44
CA VAL A 571 -22.72 -35.87 -24.43
C VAL A 571 -23.76 -34.87 -24.94
N PRO A 572 -23.98 -34.78 -26.27
CA PRO A 572 -24.81 -33.72 -26.85
C PRO A 572 -26.30 -33.84 -26.49
N GLN A 573 -26.74 -34.99 -25.96
CA GLN A 573 -28.13 -35.25 -25.59
C GLN A 573 -28.55 -34.57 -24.28
N ILE A 574 -27.60 -34.03 -23.51
CA ILE A 574 -27.84 -33.39 -22.21
C ILE A 574 -27.47 -31.91 -22.32
N SER A 575 -28.41 -31.03 -21.99
CA SER A 575 -28.18 -29.58 -21.97
C SER A 575 -28.18 -29.04 -20.54
N THR A 576 -27.24 -28.15 -20.23
CA THR A 576 -27.15 -27.45 -18.93
C THR A 576 -27.60 -25.98 -19.02
N LEU A 577 -28.20 -25.57 -20.14
CA LEU A 577 -28.79 -24.24 -20.33
C LEU A 577 -29.89 -24.00 -19.29
N TYR A 578 -29.91 -22.82 -18.67
CA TYR A 578 -30.83 -22.48 -17.56
C TYR A 578 -32.28 -22.89 -17.82
N ARG A 579 -32.82 -22.57 -19.01
CA ARG A 579 -34.21 -22.88 -19.40
C ARG A 579 -34.53 -24.38 -19.51
N LEU A 580 -33.52 -25.24 -19.62
CA LEU A 580 -33.67 -26.69 -19.78
C LEU A 580 -33.23 -27.48 -18.55
N ARG A 581 -32.61 -26.82 -17.55
CA ARG A 581 -31.97 -27.49 -16.40
C ARG A 581 -32.93 -28.44 -15.70
N ASP A 582 -34.07 -27.95 -15.22
CA ASP A 582 -35.02 -28.79 -14.44
C ASP A 582 -35.44 -30.05 -15.19
N ARG A 583 -35.61 -29.96 -16.52
CA ARG A 583 -35.97 -31.10 -17.37
C ARG A 583 -34.80 -32.06 -17.57
N GLU A 584 -33.58 -31.57 -17.70
CA GLU A 584 -32.39 -32.37 -18.02
C GLU A 584 -31.69 -32.93 -16.76
N MET A 585 -31.98 -32.41 -15.56
CA MET A 585 -31.39 -32.88 -14.30
C MET A 585 -31.53 -34.40 -14.06
N PRO A 586 -32.69 -35.04 -14.27
CA PRO A 586 -32.80 -36.50 -14.14
C PRO A 586 -31.89 -37.27 -15.10
N ARG A 587 -31.64 -36.73 -16.31
CA ARG A 587 -30.74 -37.34 -17.30
C ARG A 587 -29.29 -37.21 -16.88
N ILE A 588 -28.91 -36.10 -16.25
CA ILE A 588 -27.57 -35.91 -15.66
C ILE A 588 -27.34 -36.91 -14.53
N ALA A 589 -28.29 -37.04 -13.60
CA ALA A 589 -28.21 -38.02 -12.51
C ALA A 589 -28.08 -39.45 -13.05
N HIS A 590 -28.90 -39.82 -14.04
CA HIS A 590 -28.83 -41.12 -14.70
C HIS A 590 -27.47 -41.35 -15.40
N PHE A 591 -26.94 -40.33 -16.07
CA PHE A 591 -25.61 -40.39 -16.69
C PHE A 591 -24.52 -40.65 -15.66
N LEU A 592 -24.51 -39.90 -14.54
CA LEU A 592 -23.54 -40.08 -13.46
C LEU A 592 -23.64 -41.48 -12.85
N ARG A 593 -24.86 -41.98 -12.56
CA ARG A 593 -25.08 -43.35 -12.06
C ARG A 593 -24.51 -44.43 -12.98
N ARG A 594 -24.52 -44.19 -14.30
CA ARG A 594 -23.97 -45.14 -15.28
C ARG A 594 -22.46 -45.02 -15.45
N VAL A 595 -21.90 -43.82 -15.37
CA VAL A 595 -20.49 -43.56 -15.69
C VAL A 595 -19.57 -43.79 -14.51
N LEU A 596 -19.95 -43.34 -13.31
CA LEU A 596 -19.10 -43.43 -12.13
C LEU A 596 -18.66 -44.88 -11.79
N PRO A 597 -19.52 -45.92 -11.94
CA PRO A 597 -19.10 -47.30 -11.68
C PRO A 597 -18.18 -47.92 -12.75
N LEU A 598 -18.04 -47.31 -13.94
CA LEU A 598 -17.29 -47.92 -15.06
C LEU A 598 -15.79 -48.04 -14.80
N ARG A 599 -15.24 -47.22 -13.89
CA ARG A 599 -13.84 -47.29 -13.51
C ARG A 599 -13.67 -46.93 -12.03
N PRO A 600 -12.97 -47.75 -11.22
CA PRO A 600 -12.68 -47.39 -9.85
C PRO A 600 -11.73 -46.19 -9.79
N GLY A 601 -12.00 -45.24 -8.89
CA GLY A 601 -11.18 -44.06 -8.67
C GLY A 601 -11.95 -42.90 -8.07
N ASN A 602 -11.24 -41.80 -7.80
CA ASN A 602 -11.83 -40.56 -7.33
C ASN A 602 -12.34 -39.73 -8.52
N TYR A 603 -13.57 -39.24 -8.42
CA TYR A 603 -14.21 -38.40 -9.44
C TYR A 603 -14.45 -37.00 -8.90
N PHE A 604 -14.17 -36.00 -9.73
CA PHE A 604 -14.63 -34.64 -9.51
C PHE A 604 -15.77 -34.34 -10.48
N VAL A 605 -16.93 -33.97 -9.93
CA VAL A 605 -18.10 -33.54 -10.72
C VAL A 605 -18.38 -32.08 -10.36
N PHE A 606 -18.30 -31.20 -11.35
CA PHE A 606 -18.49 -29.77 -11.16
C PHE A 606 -19.87 -29.35 -11.65
N PHE A 607 -20.65 -28.72 -10.76
CA PHE A 607 -21.99 -28.22 -11.05
C PHE A 607 -22.01 -26.68 -11.10
N PRO A 608 -22.82 -26.06 -11.97
CA PRO A 608 -23.03 -24.62 -12.01
C PRO A 608 -23.65 -23.99 -10.76
N SER A 609 -24.35 -24.77 -9.91
CA SER A 609 -24.94 -24.29 -8.66
C SER A 609 -25.10 -25.42 -7.63
N PHE A 610 -25.20 -25.05 -6.35
CA PHE A 610 -25.49 -26.00 -5.26
C PHE A 610 -26.85 -26.67 -5.42
N GLU A 611 -27.86 -25.92 -5.82
CA GLU A 611 -29.18 -26.46 -6.16
C GLU A 611 -29.08 -27.57 -7.22
N MET A 612 -28.22 -27.36 -8.23
CA MET A 612 -28.06 -28.35 -9.29
C MET A 612 -27.38 -29.62 -8.77
N LEU A 613 -26.36 -29.47 -7.93
CA LEU A 613 -25.72 -30.60 -7.24
C LEU A 613 -26.77 -31.38 -6.44
N GLU A 614 -27.53 -30.72 -5.58
CA GLU A 614 -28.50 -31.38 -4.69
C GLU A 614 -29.52 -32.22 -5.45
N LYS A 615 -30.12 -31.69 -6.52
CA LYS A 615 -31.12 -32.46 -7.29
C LYS A 615 -30.52 -33.40 -8.35
N THR A 616 -29.20 -33.51 -8.48
CA THR A 616 -28.53 -34.47 -9.40
C THR A 616 -27.65 -35.51 -8.71
N LEU A 617 -27.50 -35.44 -7.37
CA LEU A 617 -26.75 -36.43 -6.63
C LEU A 617 -27.39 -37.83 -6.83
N PRO A 618 -26.57 -38.83 -7.21
CA PRO A 618 -27.04 -40.18 -7.54
C PRO A 618 -27.55 -40.97 -6.33
#